data_AF-A0A925VWD4-F1
#
_entry.id   AF-A0A925VWD4-F1
#
_cell.length_a   1.000
_cell.length_b   1.000
_cell.length_c   1.000
_cell.angle_alpha   90.00
_cell.angle_beta   90.00
_cell.angle_gamma   90.00
#
_symmetry.space_group_name_H-M   'P 1'
#
loop_
_entity.id
_entity.type
_entity.pdbx_description
1 polymer ?
#
loop_
_entity_poly.entity_id
_entity_poly.type
_entity_poly.pdbx_seq_one_letter_code
_entity_poly.pdbx_strand_id
1 'polypeptide(L)'
;MTQFGAARNLFLAPARMTRAVFARARSVQSWSRVACTAAVASAMISSGCYNFGGGGGFPPKLKTMAIVPFDNQTDAPEIQRELMEALRKAFREKLNLRDATEDKADVVITGIVGKYETGISVGVAADIRGSQMSRRSLQLVIDIEIMNQQTGKALLTSKGMQTEGGYAEGQEADGRKIAIETMIDKIIQQTQSQW
;
A
#
# COMPACT_ATOMS: atom_id res chain seq x y z
N MET A 1 -27.12 60.26 -54.23
CA MET A 1 -26.40 60.68 -55.46
C MET A 1 -25.80 62.06 -55.21
N THR A 2 -24.58 62.43 -55.61
CA THR A 2 -23.52 61.72 -56.38
C THR A 2 -22.18 62.39 -56.07
N GLN A 3 -21.15 61.64 -55.62
CA GLN A 3 -19.90 61.29 -56.34
C GLN A 3 -18.80 62.37 -56.54
N PHE A 4 -17.56 62.00 -56.13
CA PHE A 4 -16.23 62.35 -56.69
C PHE A 4 -15.77 63.84 -56.67
N GLY A 5 -14.46 64.17 -56.67
CA GLY A 5 -13.24 63.36 -56.47
C GLY A 5 -11.94 64.03 -57.02
N ALA A 6 -10.75 63.65 -56.49
CA ALA A 6 -9.38 63.99 -56.99
C ALA A 6 -8.90 65.48 -56.88
N ALA A 7 -7.59 65.86 -56.91
CA ALA A 7 -6.30 65.13 -56.83
C ALA A 7 -5.04 66.05 -56.65
N ARG A 8 -3.94 65.50 -56.04
CA ARG A 8 -2.46 65.75 -56.30
C ARG A 8 -1.88 67.18 -56.07
N ASN A 9 -0.57 67.46 -55.81
CA ASN A 9 0.71 66.71 -55.62
C ASN A 9 1.69 67.58 -54.73
N LEU A 10 2.38 67.03 -53.70
CA LEU A 10 3.83 66.64 -53.61
C LEU A 10 4.90 67.80 -53.64
N PHE A 11 5.80 68.11 -52.67
CA PHE A 11 6.71 67.42 -51.69
C PHE A 11 8.06 66.92 -52.29
N LEU A 12 9.28 67.00 -51.69
CA LEU A 12 9.98 67.56 -50.47
C LEU A 12 11.52 67.69 -50.84
N ALA A 13 12.52 68.36 -50.22
CA ALA A 13 12.86 69.04 -48.93
C ALA A 13 13.90 68.29 -48.01
N PRO A 14 15.11 68.85 -47.65
CA PRO A 14 16.21 68.12 -46.97
C PRO A 14 16.55 68.53 -45.50
N ALA A 15 17.08 67.60 -44.69
CA ALA A 15 17.71 67.79 -43.35
C ALA A 15 18.68 66.61 -43.06
N ARG A 16 19.86 66.67 -42.39
CA ARG A 16 20.44 67.35 -41.21
C ARG A 16 20.51 66.43 -39.96
N MET A 17 21.73 66.10 -39.51
CA MET A 17 22.12 65.31 -38.32
C MET A 17 23.48 65.83 -37.79
N THR A 18 23.99 65.51 -36.59
CA THR A 18 23.50 65.77 -35.20
C THR A 18 24.73 65.73 -34.24
N ARG A 19 24.60 66.11 -32.95
CA ARG A 19 25.72 66.30 -31.99
C ARG A 19 25.83 65.20 -30.90
N ALA A 20 27.05 64.91 -30.44
CA ALA A 20 27.48 64.70 -29.03
C ALA A 20 28.96 64.20 -29.03
N VAL A 21 29.98 64.57 -28.22
CA VAL A 21 30.19 65.23 -26.90
C VAL A 21 30.87 64.28 -25.88
N PHE A 22 32.18 64.49 -25.71
CA PHE A 22 33.06 64.18 -24.56
C PHE A 22 33.19 62.75 -24.00
N ALA A 23 34.21 62.56 -23.15
CA ALA A 23 34.69 61.27 -22.66
C ALA A 23 35.31 61.35 -21.25
N ARG A 24 35.62 60.16 -20.70
CA ARG A 24 36.69 59.84 -19.73
C ARG A 24 36.39 59.85 -18.21
N ALA A 25 35.96 58.67 -17.74
CA ALA A 25 36.60 57.84 -16.70
C ALA A 25 36.39 58.09 -15.19
N ARG A 26 36.33 56.95 -14.46
CA ARG A 26 36.61 56.71 -13.03
C ARG A 26 35.65 57.35 -12.01
N SER A 27 35.42 56.78 -10.81
CA SER A 27 35.66 55.42 -10.27
C SER A 27 35.08 55.35 -8.85
N VAL A 28 34.77 54.14 -8.34
CA VAL A 28 34.46 53.88 -6.90
C VAL A 28 33.13 54.55 -6.45
N GLN A 29 32.19 53.91 -5.75
CA GLN A 29 32.30 52.91 -4.69
C GLN A 29 31.17 51.86 -4.76
N SER A 30 31.45 50.62 -4.35
CA SER A 30 30.41 49.63 -3.99
C SER A 30 29.73 50.05 -2.69
N TRP A 31 28.40 49.90 -2.57
CA TRP A 31 27.73 49.53 -1.30
C TRP A 31 26.32 48.93 -1.48
N SER A 32 26.26 47.61 -1.41
CA SER A 32 25.26 46.82 -0.64
C SER A 32 23.75 47.15 -0.75
N ARG A 33 23.05 46.58 -1.75
CA ARG A 33 21.58 46.41 -1.76
C ARG A 33 21.04 45.11 -2.44
N VAL A 34 21.79 43.99 -2.40
CA VAL A 34 21.39 42.75 -3.10
C VAL A 34 21.31 41.50 -2.19
N ALA A 35 21.89 41.52 -0.98
CA ALA A 35 22.10 40.29 -0.19
C ALA A 35 20.87 39.74 0.57
N CYS A 36 19.79 40.50 0.77
CA CYS A 36 18.74 40.13 1.74
C CYS A 36 17.48 39.47 1.15
N THR A 37 17.28 39.48 -0.17
CA THR A 37 16.09 38.89 -0.83
C THR A 37 16.34 37.49 -1.41
N ALA A 38 17.45 36.84 -1.04
CA ALA A 38 17.80 35.47 -1.44
C ALA A 38 17.83 34.45 -0.28
N ALA A 39 17.63 34.89 0.97
CA ALA A 39 17.90 34.07 2.17
C ALA A 39 16.70 33.28 2.72
N VAL A 40 15.46 33.54 2.27
CA VAL A 40 14.23 32.97 2.87
C VAL A 40 13.56 31.91 1.97
N ALA A 41 13.78 31.96 0.65
CA ALA A 41 13.17 31.03 -0.31
C ALA A 41 13.89 29.67 -0.46
N SER A 42 14.94 29.42 0.34
CA SER A 42 15.82 28.24 0.23
C SER A 42 15.57 27.16 1.30
N ALA A 43 14.48 27.27 2.08
CA ALA A 43 14.26 26.50 3.31
C ALA A 43 13.06 25.53 3.27
N MET A 44 12.48 25.25 2.09
CA MET A 44 11.36 24.31 1.92
C MET A 44 11.56 23.31 0.76
N ILE A 45 12.77 22.73 0.65
CA ILE A 45 13.00 21.49 -0.13
C ILE A 45 13.55 20.41 0.81
N SER A 46 12.84 20.24 1.93
CA SER A 46 12.97 19.12 2.87
C SER A 46 11.64 18.38 3.05
N SER A 47 10.76 18.47 2.04
CA SER A 47 9.72 17.47 1.80
C SER A 47 10.41 16.13 1.58
N GLY A 48 10.53 15.35 2.65
CA GLY A 48 11.45 14.23 2.71
C GLY A 48 11.23 13.26 1.55
N CYS A 49 12.28 12.95 0.81
CA CYS A 49 12.31 11.83 -0.12
C CYS A 49 12.23 10.53 0.68
N TYR A 50 11.03 10.19 1.14
CA TYR A 50 10.63 8.84 1.50
C TYR A 50 10.74 7.99 0.23
N ASN A 51 11.96 7.58 -0.08
CA ASN A 51 12.23 6.48 -0.98
C ASN A 51 11.61 5.24 -0.34
N PHE A 52 10.36 4.96 -0.71
CA PHE A 52 9.67 3.70 -0.45
C PHE A 52 10.26 2.59 -1.33
N GLY A 53 11.59 2.50 -1.36
CA GLY A 53 12.34 1.43 -2.00
C GLY A 53 12.09 0.14 -1.22
N GLY A 54 11.68 -0.91 -1.92
CA GLY A 54 11.14 -2.12 -1.29
C GLY A 54 12.09 -2.76 -0.27
N GLY A 55 11.54 -3.12 0.89
CA GLY A 55 12.25 -3.79 2.00
C GLY A 55 11.51 -5.05 2.48
N GLY A 56 10.29 -4.88 3.00
CA GLY A 56 9.42 -5.97 3.53
C GLY A 56 8.84 -6.92 2.49
N GLY A 57 9.66 -7.36 1.54
CA GLY A 57 9.35 -8.40 0.56
C GLY A 57 9.92 -9.74 1.01
N PHE A 58 9.15 -10.81 0.77
CA PHE A 58 9.62 -12.17 1.06
C PHE A 58 10.92 -12.48 0.26
N PRO A 59 11.94 -13.14 0.86
CA PRO A 59 13.27 -13.18 0.26
C PRO A 59 13.27 -13.78 -1.16
N PRO A 60 13.82 -13.09 -2.19
CA PRO A 60 13.70 -13.50 -3.61
C PRO A 60 14.47 -14.77 -3.99
N LYS A 61 15.16 -15.40 -3.02
CA LYS A 61 15.73 -16.74 -3.14
C LYS A 61 14.67 -17.84 -2.97
N LEU A 62 13.65 -17.58 -2.14
CA LEU A 62 12.58 -18.50 -1.80
C LEU A 62 11.46 -18.34 -2.84
N LYS A 63 11.20 -19.38 -3.63
CA LYS A 63 10.29 -19.31 -4.79
C LYS A 63 9.25 -20.42 -4.77
N THR A 64 9.48 -21.47 -4.01
CA THR A 64 8.59 -22.62 -3.87
C THR A 64 8.10 -22.78 -2.43
N MET A 65 6.86 -23.22 -2.29
CA MET A 65 6.19 -23.45 -1.02
C MET A 65 5.48 -24.80 -1.03
N ALA A 66 5.51 -25.50 0.10
CA ALA A 66 4.62 -26.60 0.42
C ALA A 66 3.76 -26.19 1.62
N ILE A 67 2.48 -26.57 1.60
CA ILE A 67 1.58 -26.41 2.74
C ILE A 67 1.21 -27.81 3.22
N VAL A 68 1.74 -28.19 4.38
CA VAL A 68 1.38 -29.42 5.08
C VAL A 68 -0.08 -29.28 5.52
N PRO A 69 -0.92 -30.33 5.47
CA PRO A 69 -2.26 -30.28 6.05
C PRO A 69 -2.19 -29.82 7.52
N PHE A 70 -2.88 -28.72 7.85
CA PHE A 70 -2.91 -28.22 9.23
C PHE A 70 -3.58 -29.25 10.14
N ASP A 71 -3.07 -29.44 11.35
CA ASP A 71 -3.79 -30.23 12.36
C ASP A 71 -5.10 -29.50 12.73
N ASN A 72 -6.19 -30.25 12.96
CA ASN A 72 -7.51 -29.68 13.21
C ASN A 72 -8.06 -30.20 14.54
N GLN A 73 -8.10 -29.31 15.53
CA GLN A 73 -8.59 -29.59 16.88
C GLN A 73 -10.04 -29.14 17.06
N THR A 74 -10.79 -28.99 15.95
CA THR A 74 -12.17 -28.49 15.91
C THR A 74 -13.09 -29.41 15.13
N ASP A 75 -14.38 -29.42 15.47
CA ASP A 75 -15.39 -30.27 14.83
C ASP A 75 -15.75 -29.89 13.37
N ALA A 76 -15.15 -28.82 12.82
CA ALA A 76 -15.49 -28.22 11.52
C ALA A 76 -14.38 -28.43 10.46
N PRO A 77 -14.29 -29.60 9.80
CA PRO A 77 -13.25 -29.89 8.80
C PRO A 77 -13.30 -28.97 7.56
N GLU A 78 -14.42 -28.30 7.30
CA GLU A 78 -14.51 -27.29 6.25
C GLU A 78 -13.62 -26.07 6.51
N ILE A 79 -13.35 -25.71 7.77
CA ILE A 79 -12.43 -24.61 8.14
C ILE A 79 -11.03 -24.93 7.64
N GLN A 80 -10.55 -26.14 7.94
CA GLN A 80 -9.24 -26.63 7.51
C GLN A 80 -9.12 -26.58 5.98
N ARG A 81 -10.16 -27.03 5.26
CA ARG A 81 -10.17 -27.05 3.79
C ARG A 81 -10.20 -25.64 3.18
N GLU A 82 -11.09 -24.77 3.64
CA GLU A 82 -11.24 -23.39 3.13
C GLU A 82 -10.00 -22.54 3.45
N LEU A 83 -9.44 -22.65 4.67
CA LEU A 83 -8.21 -21.97 5.07
C LEU A 83 -7.02 -22.40 4.19
N MET A 84 -6.82 -23.71 3.98
CA MET A 84 -5.75 -24.22 3.13
C MET A 84 -5.87 -23.76 1.66
N GLU A 85 -7.09 -23.73 1.12
CA GLU A 85 -7.35 -23.28 -0.25
C GLU A 85 -7.09 -21.76 -0.41
N ALA A 86 -7.59 -20.95 0.51
CA ALA A 86 -7.43 -19.50 0.49
C ALA A 86 -5.98 -19.06 0.81
N LEU A 87 -5.29 -19.72 1.76
CA LEU A 87 -3.88 -19.46 2.09
C LEU A 87 -2.98 -19.74 0.88
N ARG A 88 -3.18 -20.88 0.21
CA ARG A 88 -2.50 -21.25 -1.04
C ARG A 88 -2.75 -20.24 -2.14
N LYS A 89 -3.99 -19.73 -2.27
CA LYS A 89 -4.32 -18.65 -3.22
C LYS A 89 -3.54 -17.38 -2.90
N ALA A 90 -3.64 -16.88 -1.67
CA ALA A 90 -3.05 -15.60 -1.29
C ALA A 90 -1.51 -15.60 -1.27
N PHE A 91 -0.85 -16.72 -0.95
CA PHE A 91 0.61 -16.81 -1.05
C PHE A 91 1.10 -16.79 -2.52
N ARG A 92 0.35 -17.38 -3.45
CA ARG A 92 0.63 -17.24 -4.90
C ARG A 92 0.40 -15.80 -5.38
N GLU A 93 -0.69 -15.17 -4.96
CA GLU A 93 -1.11 -13.85 -5.46
C GLU A 93 -0.35 -12.67 -4.81
N LYS A 94 -0.08 -12.71 -3.50
CA LYS A 94 0.55 -11.62 -2.74
C LYS A 94 2.05 -11.78 -2.50
N LEU A 95 2.57 -13.02 -2.50
CA LEU A 95 4.00 -13.32 -2.30
C LEU A 95 4.69 -13.92 -3.54
N ASN A 96 3.96 -14.16 -4.64
CA ASN A 96 4.47 -14.74 -5.89
C ASN A 96 5.21 -16.09 -5.68
N LEU A 97 4.81 -16.86 -4.67
CA LEU A 97 5.34 -18.20 -4.40
C LEU A 97 4.67 -19.24 -5.29
N ARG A 98 5.39 -20.32 -5.60
CA ARG A 98 4.91 -21.43 -6.44
C ARG A 98 4.65 -22.67 -5.58
N ASP A 99 3.49 -23.28 -5.78
CA ASP A 99 3.10 -24.54 -5.13
C ASP A 99 4.05 -25.68 -5.55
N ALA A 100 4.52 -26.47 -4.59
CA ALA A 100 5.46 -27.57 -4.79
C ALA A 100 5.21 -28.72 -3.79
N THR A 101 5.66 -29.92 -4.14
CA THR A 101 5.75 -31.04 -3.19
C THR A 101 6.72 -30.70 -2.06
N GLU A 102 6.47 -31.22 -0.85
CA GLU A 102 7.30 -30.95 0.33
C GLU A 102 8.79 -31.21 0.06
N ASP A 103 9.16 -32.31 -0.60
CA ASP A 103 10.56 -32.67 -0.95
C ASP A 103 11.31 -31.65 -1.84
N LYS A 104 10.61 -30.63 -2.35
CA LYS A 104 11.10 -29.67 -3.35
C LYS A 104 10.76 -28.22 -3.02
N ALA A 105 10.32 -27.93 -1.79
CA ALA A 105 9.87 -26.61 -1.40
C ALA A 105 10.94 -25.85 -0.60
N ASP A 106 11.30 -24.64 -1.03
CA ASP A 106 12.18 -23.75 -0.26
C ASP A 106 11.60 -23.43 1.13
N VAL A 107 10.26 -23.48 1.24
CA VAL A 107 9.46 -23.09 2.40
C VAL A 107 8.40 -24.16 2.69
N VAL A 108 8.34 -24.63 3.93
CA VAL A 108 7.27 -25.50 4.44
C VAL A 108 6.40 -24.68 5.38
N ILE A 109 5.09 -24.73 5.17
CA ILE A 109 4.08 -24.12 6.04
C ILE A 109 3.34 -25.23 6.80
N THR A 110 3.33 -25.09 8.12
CA THR A 110 2.66 -25.97 9.08
C THR A 110 1.76 -25.13 9.99
N GLY A 111 0.70 -25.71 10.53
CA GLY A 111 -0.21 -25.01 11.42
C GLY A 111 -1.18 -25.93 12.13
N ILE A 112 -1.85 -25.38 13.15
CA ILE A 112 -2.86 -26.07 13.95
C ILE A 112 -4.07 -25.14 14.05
N VAL A 113 -5.25 -25.62 13.66
CA VAL A 113 -6.53 -24.97 13.91
C VAL A 113 -6.95 -25.34 15.34
N GLY A 114 -6.61 -24.49 16.30
CA GLY A 114 -6.76 -24.76 17.73
C GLY A 114 -8.15 -24.41 18.29
N LYS A 115 -8.87 -23.46 17.69
CA LYS A 115 -10.24 -23.13 18.07
C LYS A 115 -11.06 -22.57 16.90
N TYR A 116 -12.30 -23.03 16.79
CA TYR A 116 -13.35 -22.43 15.99
C TYR A 116 -14.62 -22.40 16.85
N GLU A 117 -15.19 -21.22 17.08
CA GLU A 117 -16.43 -21.05 17.84
C GLU A 117 -17.32 -20.03 17.14
N THR A 118 -18.57 -20.40 16.89
CA THR A 118 -19.57 -19.58 16.17
C THR A 118 -20.69 -19.13 17.12
N GLY A 119 -21.54 -18.22 16.68
CA GLY A 119 -22.70 -17.77 17.45
C GLY A 119 -22.42 -16.77 18.58
N ILE A 120 -21.19 -16.27 18.73
CA ILE A 120 -20.81 -15.28 19.75
C ILE A 120 -21.66 -14.01 19.54
N SER A 121 -22.52 -13.66 20.50
CA SER A 121 -23.37 -12.48 20.35
C SER A 121 -22.57 -11.19 20.58
N VAL A 122 -22.41 -10.40 19.52
CA VAL A 122 -21.77 -9.06 19.57
C VAL A 122 -22.76 -7.95 19.93
N GLY A 123 -23.90 -8.31 20.52
CA GLY A 123 -24.94 -7.39 20.99
C GLY A 123 -25.86 -6.87 19.88
N VAL A 124 -27.00 -6.30 20.31
CA VAL A 124 -27.95 -5.66 19.40
C VAL A 124 -27.45 -4.26 19.05
N ALA A 125 -26.82 -4.15 17.87
CA ALA A 125 -26.52 -2.85 17.27
C ALA A 125 -27.84 -2.17 16.86
N ALA A 126 -28.35 -1.29 17.72
CA ALA A 126 -29.58 -0.54 17.48
C ALA A 126 -29.36 0.52 16.38
N ASP A 127 -29.64 0.15 15.13
CA ASP A 127 -29.73 1.11 14.03
C ASP A 127 -30.89 2.09 14.27
N ILE A 128 -30.69 3.36 13.92
CA ILE A 128 -31.64 4.45 14.12
C ILE A 128 -32.97 4.20 13.36
N ARG A 129 -33.00 3.28 12.40
CA ARG A 129 -34.18 2.87 11.63
C ARG A 129 -34.92 1.64 12.20
N GLY A 130 -34.52 1.14 13.38
CA GLY A 130 -35.30 0.16 14.15
C GLY A 130 -35.18 -1.30 13.69
N SER A 131 -34.36 -1.61 12.69
CA SER A 131 -34.05 -2.99 12.28
C SER A 131 -33.12 -3.66 13.30
N GLN A 132 -33.67 -4.40 14.27
CA GLN A 132 -32.89 -5.21 15.20
C GLN A 132 -32.34 -6.47 14.52
N MET A 133 -31.28 -6.31 13.72
CA MET A 133 -30.59 -7.45 13.11
C MET A 133 -29.63 -8.08 14.12
N SER A 134 -29.99 -9.28 14.58
CA SER A 134 -29.14 -10.19 15.35
C SER A 134 -27.80 -10.38 14.63
N ARG A 135 -26.72 -9.84 15.21
CA ARG A 135 -25.34 -10.00 14.73
C ARG A 135 -24.62 -11.02 15.59
N ARG A 136 -24.00 -11.99 14.93
CA ARG A 136 -23.10 -12.97 15.51
C ARG A 136 -21.68 -12.68 15.06
N SER A 137 -20.72 -13.03 15.88
CA SER A 137 -19.32 -13.16 15.52
C SER A 137 -18.93 -14.63 15.64
N LEU A 138 -17.87 -15.00 14.96
CA LEU A 138 -17.15 -16.24 15.20
C LEU A 138 -15.71 -15.92 15.55
N GLN A 139 -15.10 -16.75 16.40
CA GLN A 139 -13.71 -16.69 16.76
C GLN A 139 -12.96 -17.82 16.06
N LEU A 140 -11.91 -17.48 15.31
CA LEU A 140 -10.95 -18.43 14.77
C LEU A 140 -9.61 -18.21 15.48
N VAL A 141 -9.00 -19.28 15.98
CA VAL A 141 -7.65 -19.23 16.60
C VAL A 141 -6.79 -20.31 15.98
N ILE A 142 -5.63 -19.91 15.46
CA ILE A 142 -4.65 -20.81 14.85
C ILE A 142 -3.24 -20.61 15.42
N ASP A 143 -2.47 -21.68 15.43
CA ASP A 143 -1.00 -21.62 15.44
C ASP A 143 -0.50 -21.80 14.00
N ILE A 144 0.53 -21.05 13.61
CA ILE A 144 1.17 -21.16 12.29
C ILE A 144 2.69 -21.02 12.40
N GLU A 145 3.38 -21.88 11.68
CA GLU A 145 4.84 -21.89 11.57
C GLU A 145 5.25 -22.05 10.09
N ILE A 146 6.08 -21.13 9.63
CA ILE A 146 6.64 -21.07 8.28
C ILE A 146 8.15 -21.30 8.43
N MET A 147 8.66 -22.42 7.94
CA MET A 147 10.07 -22.80 8.05
C MET A 147 10.73 -22.87 6.67
N ASN A 148 12.00 -22.44 6.58
CA ASN A 148 12.82 -22.70 5.41
C ASN A 148 13.37 -24.13 5.45
N GLN A 149 13.02 -24.97 4.48
CA GLN A 149 13.40 -26.39 4.49
C GLN A 149 14.91 -26.60 4.39
N GLN A 150 15.59 -25.78 3.57
CA GLN A 150 17.02 -25.92 3.25
C GLN A 150 17.95 -25.58 4.43
N THR A 151 17.47 -24.81 5.43
CA THR A 151 18.26 -24.32 6.56
C THR A 151 17.68 -24.69 7.93
N GLY A 152 16.47 -25.25 7.97
CA GLY A 152 15.73 -25.51 9.23
C GLY A 152 15.35 -24.24 10.01
N LYS A 153 15.50 -23.05 9.41
CA LYS A 153 15.21 -21.78 10.09
C LYS A 153 13.73 -21.44 10.01
N ALA A 154 13.10 -21.21 11.16
CA ALA A 154 11.80 -20.54 11.22
C ALA A 154 11.89 -19.13 10.62
N LEU A 155 10.95 -18.82 9.72
CA LEU A 155 10.78 -17.53 9.04
C LEU A 155 9.64 -16.73 9.67
N LEU A 156 8.60 -17.41 10.14
CA LEU A 156 7.52 -16.88 10.98
C LEU A 156 7.07 -18.00 11.92
N THR A 157 6.92 -17.69 13.21
CA THR A 157 6.25 -18.54 14.18
C THR A 157 5.27 -17.66 14.94
N SER A 158 3.98 -18.01 14.91
CA SER A 158 2.90 -17.21 15.52
C SER A 158 1.89 -18.16 16.15
N LYS A 159 1.61 -17.98 17.45
CA LYS A 159 0.78 -18.87 18.26
C LYS A 159 -0.36 -18.13 18.92
N GLY A 160 -1.51 -18.79 19.06
CA GLY A 160 -2.75 -18.18 19.53
C GLY A 160 -3.24 -17.04 18.63
N MET A 161 -2.99 -17.10 17.32
CA MET A 161 -3.33 -16.01 16.42
C MET A 161 -4.86 -15.99 16.17
N GLN A 162 -5.55 -15.09 16.85
CA GLN A 162 -7.00 -14.90 16.72
C GLN A 162 -7.38 -14.00 15.54
N THR A 163 -8.47 -14.32 14.86
CA THR A 163 -9.32 -13.39 14.11
C THR A 163 -10.79 -13.60 14.44
N GLU A 164 -11.62 -12.62 14.07
CA GLU A 164 -13.06 -12.65 14.26
C GLU A 164 -13.78 -12.34 12.94
N GLY A 165 -14.92 -13.00 12.72
CA GLY A 165 -15.77 -12.80 11.54
C GLY A 165 -17.19 -12.46 11.95
N GLY A 166 -17.60 -11.21 11.75
CA GLY A 166 -18.96 -10.74 12.03
C GLY A 166 -19.94 -11.09 10.90
N TYR A 167 -21.12 -11.62 11.24
CA TYR A 167 -22.17 -12.02 10.31
C TYR A 167 -23.59 -11.72 10.84
N ALA A 168 -24.55 -11.68 9.92
CA ALA A 168 -25.97 -11.66 10.25
C ALA A 168 -26.47 -13.08 10.56
N GLU A 169 -27.50 -13.21 11.40
CA GLU A 169 -28.15 -14.48 11.68
C GLU A 169 -28.50 -15.26 10.40
N GLY A 170 -28.02 -16.50 10.29
CA GLY A 170 -28.13 -17.37 9.10
C GLY A 170 -26.98 -17.29 8.09
N GLN A 171 -26.10 -16.28 8.15
CA GLN A 171 -25.02 -16.06 7.17
C GLN A 171 -23.63 -16.49 7.67
N GLU A 172 -23.56 -17.63 8.36
CA GLU A 172 -22.33 -18.14 9.00
C GLU A 172 -21.20 -18.43 8.01
N ALA A 173 -21.54 -18.92 6.82
CA ALA A 173 -20.57 -19.17 5.75
C ALA A 173 -19.89 -17.89 5.23
N ASP A 174 -20.53 -16.73 5.32
CA ASP A 174 -19.93 -15.45 4.93
C ASP A 174 -19.07 -14.86 6.06
N GLY A 175 -19.52 -14.97 7.31
CA GLY A 175 -18.67 -14.68 8.48
C GLY A 175 -17.39 -15.51 8.48
N ARG A 176 -17.48 -16.79 8.10
CA ARG A 176 -16.34 -17.71 8.00
C ARG A 176 -15.31 -17.24 6.97
N LYS A 177 -15.75 -16.85 5.77
CA LYS A 177 -14.87 -16.27 4.73
C LYS A 177 -14.18 -15.02 5.25
N ILE A 178 -14.92 -14.09 5.87
CA ILE A 178 -14.37 -12.85 6.43
C ILE A 178 -13.28 -13.15 7.49
N ALA A 179 -13.52 -14.10 8.39
CA ALA A 179 -12.54 -14.50 9.40
C ALA A 179 -11.28 -15.11 8.77
N ILE A 180 -11.42 -15.98 7.77
CA ILE A 180 -10.34 -16.65 7.04
C ILE A 180 -9.53 -15.64 6.20
N GLU A 181 -10.18 -14.75 5.46
CA GLU A 181 -9.52 -13.70 4.68
C GLU A 181 -8.74 -12.74 5.58
N THR A 182 -9.34 -12.33 6.71
CA THR A 182 -8.66 -11.53 7.74
C THR A 182 -7.49 -12.28 8.36
N MET A 183 -7.61 -13.60 8.55
CA MET A 183 -6.54 -14.47 9.09
C MET A 183 -5.34 -14.50 8.15
N ILE A 184 -5.60 -14.69 6.86
CA ILE A 184 -4.60 -14.78 5.79
C ILE A 184 -3.90 -13.44 5.58
N ASP A 185 -4.63 -12.33 5.59
CA ASP A 185 -4.03 -11.00 5.45
C ASP A 185 -3.15 -10.65 6.65
N LYS A 186 -3.55 -11.04 7.86
CA LYS A 186 -2.74 -10.92 9.07
C LYS A 186 -1.48 -11.80 9.01
N ILE A 187 -1.56 -13.04 8.52
CA ILE A 187 -0.40 -13.91 8.26
C ILE A 187 0.55 -13.27 7.26
N ILE A 188 0.05 -12.73 6.15
CA ILE A 188 0.88 -12.17 5.08
C ILE A 188 1.54 -10.85 5.53
N GLN A 189 0.82 -9.99 6.27
CA GLN A 189 1.40 -8.82 6.91
C GLN A 189 2.48 -9.20 7.92
N GLN A 190 2.25 -10.20 8.78
CA GLN A 190 3.28 -10.69 9.71
C GLN A 190 4.49 -11.28 8.97
N THR A 191 4.27 -12.03 7.89
CA THR A 191 5.33 -12.63 7.06
C THR A 191 6.19 -11.57 6.38
N GLN A 192 5.58 -10.50 5.88
CA GLN A 192 6.28 -9.35 5.29
C GLN A 192 7.01 -8.51 6.35
N SER A 193 6.43 -8.37 7.55
CA SER A 193 7.01 -7.60 8.67
C SER A 193 8.23 -8.25 9.35
N GLN A 194 8.68 -9.44 8.92
CA GLN A 194 9.94 -10.05 9.38
C GLN A 194 11.17 -9.65 8.53
N TRP A 195 10.99 -8.74 7.54
CA TRP A 195 12.01 -8.36 6.54
C TRP A 195 12.02 -6.84 6.29
#